data_AF-A0A8T9T1K1-F1
#
_entry.id   AF-A0A8T9T1K1-F1
#
_cell.length_a   1.000
_cell.length_b   1.000
_cell.length_c   1.000
_cell.angle_alpha   90.00
_cell.angle_beta   90.00
_cell.angle_gamma   90.00
#
_symmetry.space_group_name_H-M   'P 1'
#
loop_
_entity.id
_entity.type
_entity.pdbx_description
1 polymer ?
#
loop_
_entity_poly.entity_id
_entity_poly.type
_entity_poly.pdbx_seq_one_letter_code
_entity_poly.pdbx_strand_id
1 'polypeptide(L)'
;MATQTLNLEPVYNKLKSYFNTKKAVKVTPWTDKVTVTHYETVIFEIDAWGQITLNNGGYLTKTTKSHLNECLEIAGKVEKVYQKGGIWYVKGLDNVEFTKNFKMTTY
;
A
#
# COMPACT_ATOMS: atom_id res chain seq x y z
N MET A 1 -8.92 24.15 14.12
CA MET A 1 -9.16 23.48 12.83
C MET A 1 -9.40 22.01 13.14
N ALA A 2 -10.58 21.46 12.83
CA ALA A 2 -10.81 20.04 13.01
C ALA A 2 -10.01 19.28 11.94
N THR A 3 -9.03 18.49 12.34
CA THR A 3 -8.28 17.61 11.45
C THR A 3 -9.25 16.54 10.95
N GLN A 4 -9.66 16.61 9.69
CA GLN A 4 -10.59 15.65 9.12
C GLN A 4 -9.87 14.29 8.99
N THR A 5 -10.39 13.26 9.65
CA THR A 5 -9.90 11.89 9.52
C THR A 5 -10.57 11.21 8.33
N LEU A 6 -9.78 10.47 7.56
CA LEU A 6 -10.23 9.64 6.46
C LEU A 6 -11.11 8.50 7.00
N ASN A 7 -12.29 8.31 6.42
CA ASN A 7 -13.05 7.09 6.65
C ASN A 7 -12.36 5.92 5.94
N LEU A 8 -11.80 5.00 6.73
CA LEU A 8 -11.06 3.84 6.25
C LEU A 8 -11.93 2.64 5.86
N GLU A 9 -13.21 2.63 6.25
CA GLU A 9 -14.12 1.51 6.01
C GLU A 9 -14.29 1.16 4.51
N PRO A 10 -14.46 2.14 3.59
CA PRO A 10 -14.55 1.84 2.16
C PRO A 10 -13.27 1.21 1.60
N VAL A 11 -12.10 1.69 2.05
CA VAL A 11 -10.80 1.16 1.61
C VAL A 11 -10.60 -0.26 2.13
N TYR A 12 -10.88 -0.50 3.42
CA TYR A 12 -10.85 -1.82 4.02
C TYR A 12 -11.75 -2.82 3.28
N ASN A 13 -13.00 -2.46 3.01
CA ASN A 13 -13.96 -3.35 2.35
C ASN A 13 -13.51 -3.73 0.93
N LYS A 14 -12.98 -2.77 0.16
CA LYS A 14 -12.44 -3.04 -1.18
C LYS A 14 -11.19 -3.93 -1.12
N LEU A 15 -10.24 -3.64 -0.24
CA LEU A 15 -9.03 -4.46 -0.06
C LEU A 15 -9.40 -5.88 0.36
N LYS A 16 -10.29 -6.02 1.36
CA LYS A 16 -10.74 -7.31 1.86
C LYS A 16 -11.44 -8.12 0.76
N SER A 17 -12.30 -7.49 -0.02
CA SER A 17 -12.97 -8.13 -1.16
C SER A 17 -11.96 -8.60 -2.20
N TYR A 18 -11.00 -7.76 -2.59
CA TYR A 18 -10.00 -8.10 -3.61
C TYR A 18 -9.07 -9.25 -3.17
N PHE A 19 -8.64 -9.26 -1.91
CA PHE A 19 -7.66 -10.22 -1.40
C PHE A 19 -8.26 -11.49 -0.78
N ASN A 20 -9.59 -11.63 -0.71
CA ASN A 20 -10.26 -12.74 -0.04
C ASN A 20 -9.86 -14.14 -0.56
N THR A 21 -9.45 -14.26 -1.82
CA THR A 21 -9.02 -15.51 -2.46
C THR A 21 -7.51 -15.72 -2.40
N LYS A 22 -6.73 -14.70 -2.06
CA LYS A 22 -5.25 -14.75 -2.07
C LYS A 22 -4.74 -15.23 -0.72
N LYS A 23 -4.49 -16.54 -0.60
CA LYS A 23 -4.05 -17.20 0.65
C LYS A 23 -2.84 -16.55 1.34
N ALA A 24 -1.91 -15.99 0.57
CA ALA A 24 -0.71 -15.35 1.11
C ALA A 24 -0.92 -13.90 1.56
N VAL A 25 -2.13 -13.34 1.41
CA VAL A 25 -2.42 -11.94 1.72
C VAL A 25 -3.49 -11.83 2.78
N LYS A 26 -3.25 -10.99 3.79
CA LYS A 26 -4.19 -10.68 4.86
C LYS A 26 -4.42 -9.19 4.96
N VAL A 27 -5.68 -8.78 4.96
CA VAL A 27 -6.10 -7.40 5.20
C VAL A 27 -6.57 -7.30 6.66
N THR A 28 -5.96 -6.40 7.43
CA THR A 28 -6.28 -6.20 8.85
C THR A 28 -6.68 -4.75 9.11
N PRO A 29 -7.90 -4.50 9.60
CA PRO A 29 -8.32 -3.18 10.06
C PRO A 29 -7.79 -2.93 11.48
N TRP A 30 -7.40 -1.70 11.74
CA TRP A 30 -7.06 -1.16 13.06
C TRP A 30 -7.92 0.08 13.32
N THR A 31 -7.84 0.64 14.53
CA THR A 31 -8.61 1.83 14.91
C THR A 31 -8.31 3.03 14.02
N ASP A 32 -7.04 3.19 13.63
CA ASP A 32 -6.52 4.37 12.93
C ASP A 32 -5.89 4.04 11.57
N LYS A 33 -5.90 2.77 11.13
CA LYS A 33 -5.27 2.35 9.88
C LYS A 33 -5.79 1.04 9.31
N VAL A 34 -5.48 0.79 8.05
CA VAL A 34 -5.68 -0.50 7.37
C VAL A 34 -4.33 -1.00 6.87
N THR A 35 -4.05 -2.27 7.13
CA THR A 35 -2.78 -2.91 6.74
C THR A 35 -3.03 -4.09 5.81
N VAL A 36 -2.14 -4.27 4.84
CA VAL A 36 -2.09 -5.45 3.96
C VAL A 36 -0.77 -6.16 4.19
N THR A 37 -0.87 -7.40 4.65
CA THR A 37 0.27 -8.28 4.93
C THR A 37 0.39 -9.31 3.83
N HIS A 38 1.58 -9.45 3.25
CA HIS A 38 1.93 -10.52 2.31
C HIS A 38 2.92 -11.47 3.00
N TYR A 39 2.53 -12.74 3.16
CA TYR A 39 3.14 -13.69 4.10
C TYR A 39 3.19 -13.11 5.52
N GLU A 40 4.37 -12.67 5.95
CA GLU A 40 4.61 -12.12 7.30
C GLU A 40 5.02 -10.64 7.26
N THR A 41 4.96 -10.02 6.09
CA THR A 41 5.41 -8.64 5.89
C THR A 41 4.23 -7.73 5.59
N VAL A 42 4.04 -6.66 6.37
CA VAL A 42 3.15 -5.55 6.01
C VAL A 42 3.76 -4.82 4.82
N ILE A 43 3.14 -4.99 3.65
CA ILE A 43 3.60 -4.37 2.39
C ILE A 43 2.90 -3.05 2.11
N PHE A 44 1.74 -2.83 2.72
CA PHE A 44 0.95 -1.62 2.54
C PHE A 44 0.25 -1.26 3.85
N GLU A 45 0.26 0.04 4.16
CA GLU A 45 -0.49 0.64 5.26
C GLU A 45 -1.08 1.96 4.76
N ILE A 46 -2.33 2.22 5.14
CA ILE A 46 -2.97 3.54 5.00
C ILE A 46 -3.59 3.92 6.34
N ASP A 47 -3.26 5.11 6.85
CA ASP A 47 -3.80 5.61 8.11
C ASP A 47 -4.98 6.56 7.92
N ALA A 48 -5.62 6.92 9.04
CA ALA A 48 -6.77 7.81 9.09
C ALA A 48 -6.40 9.27 8.74
N TRP A 49 -5.13 9.60 8.56
CA TRP A 49 -4.68 10.88 8.04
C TRP A 49 -4.34 10.81 6.53
N GLY A 50 -4.54 9.64 5.92
CA GLY A 50 -4.23 9.40 4.52
C GLY A 50 -2.73 9.21 4.25
N GLN A 51 -1.88 9.00 5.26
CA GLN A 51 -0.51 8.59 4.99
C GLN A 51 -0.50 7.14 4.51
N ILE A 52 0.18 6.92 3.38
CA ILE A 52 0.42 5.59 2.83
C ILE A 52 1.88 5.21 3.07
N THR A 53 2.09 4.02 3.63
CA THR A 53 3.41 3.40 3.70
C THR A 53 3.45 2.18 2.79
N LEU A 54 4.39 2.17 1.84
CA LEU A 54 4.71 1.04 0.98
C LEU A 54 5.96 0.33 1.49
N ASN A 55 5.94 -1.00 1.52
CA ASN A 55 7.08 -1.81 1.91
C ASN A 55 7.22 -2.99 0.95
N ASN A 56 8.40 -3.14 0.33
CA ASN A 56 8.66 -4.25 -0.58
C ASN A 56 8.98 -5.56 0.15
N GLY A 57 9.20 -5.55 1.47
CA GLY A 57 9.57 -6.71 2.27
C GLY A 57 10.91 -7.35 1.91
N GLY A 58 11.75 -6.67 1.13
CA GLY A 58 12.93 -7.27 0.49
C GLY A 58 12.59 -8.21 -0.68
N TYR A 59 11.31 -8.38 -1.01
CA TYR A 59 10.89 -9.21 -2.14
C TYR A 59 11.12 -8.46 -3.45
N LEU A 60 11.86 -9.07 -4.38
CA LEU A 60 12.08 -8.55 -5.75
C LEU A 60 11.15 -9.24 -6.76
N THR A 61 9.90 -9.49 -6.38
CA THR A 61 8.97 -10.33 -7.17
C THR A 61 7.90 -9.52 -7.90
N LYS A 62 7.46 -10.05 -9.05
CA LYS A 62 6.31 -9.51 -9.81
C LYS A 62 5.03 -9.48 -8.95
N THR A 63 4.85 -10.48 -8.09
CA THR A 63 3.67 -10.61 -7.22
C THR A 63 3.62 -9.48 -6.18
N THR A 64 4.74 -9.20 -5.48
CA THR A 64 4.79 -8.07 -4.54
C THR A 64 4.52 -6.75 -5.24
N LYS A 65 5.07 -6.54 -6.44
CA LYS A 65 4.80 -5.35 -7.25
C LYS A 65 3.32 -5.22 -7.62
N SER A 66 2.70 -6.31 -8.03
CA SER A 66 1.26 -6.33 -8.35
C SER A 66 0.45 -5.97 -7.10
N HIS A 67 0.69 -6.62 -5.97
CA HIS A 67 -0.04 -6.32 -4.73
C HIS A 67 0.09 -4.86 -4.29
N LEU A 68 1.30 -4.28 -4.35
CA LEU A 68 1.51 -2.86 -4.04
C LEU A 68 0.70 -1.93 -4.95
N ASN A 69 0.70 -2.20 -6.27
CA ASN A 69 -0.06 -1.40 -7.24
C ASN A 69 -1.57 -1.52 -7.07
N GLU A 70 -2.07 -2.71 -6.71
CA GLU A 70 -3.48 -2.95 -6.45
C GLU A 70 -3.93 -2.22 -5.18
N CYS A 71 -3.08 -2.21 -4.13
CA CYS A 71 -3.37 -1.44 -2.92
C CYS A 71 -3.44 0.05 -3.20
N LEU A 72 -2.50 0.60 -3.98
CA LEU A 72 -2.51 2.00 -4.40
C LEU A 72 -3.78 2.35 -5.18
N GLU A 73 -4.15 1.53 -6.16
CA GLU A 73 -5.33 1.75 -6.98
C GLU A 73 -6.63 1.70 -6.15
N ILE A 74 -6.76 0.73 -5.26
CA ILE A 74 -7.91 0.63 -4.34
C ILE A 74 -7.97 1.83 -3.38
N ALA A 75 -6.81 2.35 -2.96
CA ALA A 75 -6.69 3.58 -2.18
C ALA A 75 -6.88 4.87 -3.02
N GLY A 76 -7.24 4.75 -4.30
CA GLY A 76 -7.49 5.89 -5.18
C GLY A 76 -6.24 6.66 -5.60
N LYS A 77 -5.07 5.99 -5.59
CA LYS A 77 -3.79 6.58 -6.00
C LYS A 77 -3.51 6.30 -7.47
N VAL A 78 -2.98 7.32 -8.15
CA VAL A 78 -2.56 7.24 -9.56
C VAL A 78 -1.13 6.76 -9.70
N GLU A 79 -0.37 6.86 -8.60
CA GLU A 79 1.00 6.41 -8.47
C GLU A 79 1.10 4.91 -8.72
N LYS A 80 2.24 4.51 -9.32
CA LYS A 80 2.52 3.11 -9.62
C LYS A 80 3.91 2.75 -9.18
N VAL A 81 4.04 1.60 -8.55
CA VAL A 81 5.30 1.00 -8.16
C VAL A 81 5.88 0.21 -9.33
N TYR A 82 7.15 0.43 -9.64
CA TYR A 82 7.89 -0.36 -10.62
C TYR A 82 9.29 -0.71 -10.11
N GLN A 83 9.97 -1.58 -10.86
CA GLN A 83 11.32 -2.04 -10.54
C GLN A 83 12.20 -1.92 -11.78
N LYS A 84 13.44 -1.43 -11.61
CA LYS A 84 14.46 -1.36 -12.66
C LYS A 84 15.82 -1.71 -12.05
N GLY A 85 16.51 -2.71 -12.61
CA GLY A 85 17.84 -3.11 -12.13
C GLY A 85 17.86 -3.60 -10.66
N GLY A 86 16.78 -4.21 -10.18
CA GLY A 86 16.66 -4.65 -8.78
C GLY A 86 16.16 -3.57 -7.81
N ILE A 87 16.15 -2.30 -8.23
CA ILE A 87 15.76 -1.14 -7.42
C ILE A 87 14.27 -0.83 -7.64
N TRP A 88 13.58 -0.44 -6.56
CA TRP A 88 12.16 -0.09 -6.59
C TRP A 88 11.96 1.42 -6.69
N TYR A 89 10.92 1.81 -7.42
CA TYR A 89 10.58 3.20 -7.69
C TYR A 89 9.07 3.41 -7.61
N VAL A 90 8.67 4.64 -7.27
CA VAL A 90 7.28 5.11 -7.34
C VAL A 90 7.15 6.13 -8.46
N LYS A 91 6.48 5.75 -9.55
CA LYS A 91 6.14 6.67 -10.63
C LYS A 91 4.97 7.56 -10.19
N GLY A 92 5.04 8.85 -10.54
CA GLY A 92 4.03 9.86 -10.18
C GLY A 92 4.49 10.83 -9.08
N LEU A 93 5.58 10.51 -8.39
CA LEU A 93 6.24 11.35 -7.39
C LEU A 93 7.72 11.49 -7.76
N ASP A 94 8.03 12.20 -8.84
CA ASP A 94 9.40 12.42 -9.34
C ASP A 94 10.27 11.14 -9.52
N ASN A 95 9.63 9.96 -9.62
CA ASN A 95 10.30 8.65 -9.66
C ASN A 95 11.19 8.37 -8.43
N VAL A 96 10.66 8.62 -7.23
CA VAL A 96 11.39 8.36 -5.98
C VAL A 96 11.77 6.88 -5.85
N GLU A 97 13.05 6.65 -5.59
CA GLU A 97 13.63 5.34 -5.26
C GLU A 97 13.29 4.94 -3.81
N PHE A 98 13.05 3.65 -3.58
CA PHE A 98 12.99 3.10 -2.23
C PHE A 98 13.59 1.69 -2.15
N THR A 99 14.30 1.41 -1.06
CA THR A 99 14.96 0.11 -0.85
C THR A 99 14.16 -0.83 0.04
N LYS A 100 13.34 -0.28 0.95
CA LYS A 100 12.51 -1.06 1.87
C LYS A 100 11.16 -0.42 2.09
N ASN A 101 11.15 0.76 2.73
CA ASN A 101 9.94 1.51 3.04
C ASN A 101 9.89 2.82 2.24
N PHE A 102 8.70 3.19 1.79
CA PHE A 102 8.40 4.49 1.20
C PHE A 102 7.14 5.04 1.87
N LYS A 103 7.17 6.32 2.27
CA LYS A 103 6.02 7.00 2.85
C LYS A 103 5.57 8.13 1.95
N MET A 104 4.26 8.25 1.76
CA MET A 104 3.66 9.39 1.08
C MET A 104 2.41 9.85 1.80
N THR A 105 2.19 11.16 1.80
CA THR A 105 0.97 11.75 2.35
C THR A 105 -0.02 11.97 1.22
N THR A 106 -1.29 11.68 1.46
CA THR A 106 -2.35 12.05 0.53
C THR A 106 -2.94 13.39 0.95
N TYR A 107 -2.90 14.39 0.06
CA TYR A 107 -3.63 15.65 0.22
C TYR A 107 -5.09 15.50 -0.22
#